data_AF-A0A7W8NKT0-F1
#
_entry.id   AF-A0A7W8NKT0-F1
#
_cell.length_a   1.000
_cell.length_b   1.000
_cell.length_c   1.000
_cell.angle_alpha   90.00
_cell.angle_beta   90.00
_cell.angle_gamma   90.00
#
_symmetry.space_group_name_H-M   'P 1'
#
loop_
_entity.id
_entity.type
_entity.pdbx_description
1 polymer ?
#
loop_
_entity_poly.entity_id
_entity_poly.type
_entity_poly.pdbx_seq_one_letter_code
_entity_poly.pdbx_strand_id
1 'polypeptide(L)'
;MRALRRTKTIKSLLKAKRGLLVISCRLNPQLEAAAKNEDIEVWDSDRLFQEATAFPSLLLKFEQLFEVSAPVTISTENQPQVENFQNTSEQAKGQTLSESFLAIQPGREGSRDFEGACINALKYLFEKDLHGWHEQCETEDGLHRRDLVCRILPNSEVWRLILSDLSSRYVVFEFKNYGAAITQSEIITTEKYLYPSALRKVAIIISPHGCSQSSIRVIQGAMREHGKLILTLTVKEISDLLVGKDCGTDPNTYLFEQVDNFLMGLGR
;
A
#
# COMPACT_ATOMS: atom_id res chain seq x y z
N MET A 1 16.53 7.54 22.55
CA MET A 1 16.97 7.90 23.93
C MET A 1 15.94 7.65 25.04
N ARG A 2 14.68 8.08 24.93
CA ARG A 2 13.68 7.86 26.01
C ARG A 2 13.42 6.37 26.31
N ALA A 3 13.28 5.55 25.27
CA ALA A 3 13.10 4.10 25.42
C ALA A 3 14.27 3.44 26.15
N LEU A 4 15.51 3.77 25.78
CA LEU A 4 16.73 3.25 26.41
C LEU A 4 16.79 3.56 27.92
N ARG A 5 16.50 4.81 28.31
CA ARG A 5 16.43 5.22 29.73
C ARG A 5 15.36 4.43 30.48
N ARG A 6 14.19 4.24 29.88
CA ARG A 6 13.09 3.47 30.48
C ARG A 6 13.49 2.00 30.69
N THR A 7 14.14 1.37 29.71
CA THR A 7 14.63 0.00 29.82
C THR A 7 15.64 -0.15 30.95
N LYS A 8 16.53 0.84 31.14
CA LYS A 8 17.49 0.88 32.25
C LYS A 8 16.81 0.97 33.62
N THR A 9 15.81 1.85 33.75
CA THR A 9 15.02 1.96 34.98
C THR A 9 14.33 0.64 35.31
N ILE A 10 13.73 -0.02 34.31
CA ILE A 10 13.06 -1.32 34.49
C ILE A 10 14.07 -2.40 34.89
N LYS A 11 15.24 -2.49 34.25
CA LYS A 11 16.30 -3.44 34.60
C LYS A 11 16.72 -3.30 36.06
N SER A 12 16.98 -2.06 36.50
CA SER A 12 17.39 -1.76 37.88
C SER A 12 16.29 -2.13 38.88
N LEU A 13 15.03 -1.76 38.58
CA LEU A 13 13.88 -2.04 39.45
C LEU A 13 13.61 -3.53 39.60
N LEU A 14 13.73 -4.30 38.52
CA LEU A 14 13.56 -5.75 38.53
C LEU A 14 14.81 -6.53 38.98
N LYS A 15 15.91 -5.84 39.30
CA LYS A 15 17.23 -6.43 39.61
C LYS A 15 17.67 -7.47 38.55
N ALA A 16 17.31 -7.22 37.29
CA ALA A 16 17.59 -8.13 36.20
C ALA A 16 19.08 -8.08 35.81
N LYS A 17 19.69 -9.25 35.57
CA LYS A 17 21.10 -9.34 35.16
C LYS A 17 21.36 -8.74 33.79
N ARG A 18 20.39 -8.82 32.88
CA ARG A 18 20.45 -8.30 31.50
C ARG A 18 19.21 -7.48 31.18
N GLY A 19 19.36 -6.50 30.30
CA GLY A 19 18.25 -5.72 29.75
C GLY A 19 18.39 -5.66 28.24
N LEU A 20 17.29 -5.89 27.53
CA LEU A 20 17.22 -5.89 26.08
C LEU A 20 16.18 -4.85 25.64
N LEU A 21 16.56 -3.98 24.72
CA LEU A 21 15.65 -3.09 24.01
C LEU A 21 15.52 -3.56 22.57
N VAL A 22 14.31 -3.95 22.18
CA VAL A 22 14.01 -4.39 20.81
C VAL A 22 13.30 -3.24 20.08
N ILE A 23 13.78 -2.90 18.89
CA ILE A 23 13.15 -1.91 18.02
C ILE A 23 12.96 -2.48 16.62
N SER A 24 11.88 -2.04 15.95
CA SER A 24 11.50 -2.58 14.63
C SER A 24 12.19 -1.89 13.45
N CYS A 25 13.03 -0.89 13.68
CA CYS A 25 13.73 -0.14 12.64
C CYS A 25 15.24 -0.23 12.80
N ARG A 26 15.98 -0.05 11.70
CA ARG A 26 17.44 0.07 11.72
C ARG A 26 17.87 1.26 12.58
N LEU A 27 18.89 1.06 13.39
CA LEU A 27 19.52 2.16 14.09
C LEU A 27 20.25 3.07 13.10
N ASN A 28 20.23 4.37 13.38
CA ASN A 28 21.14 5.30 12.70
C ASN A 28 22.47 5.38 13.48
N PRO A 29 23.57 5.82 12.85
CA PRO A 29 24.89 5.82 13.50
C PRO A 29 24.96 6.61 14.81
N GLN A 30 24.16 7.68 14.92
CA GLN A 30 24.09 8.50 16.15
C GLN A 30 23.45 7.72 17.32
N LEU A 31 22.39 6.95 17.04
CA LEU A 31 21.70 6.11 18.04
C LEU A 31 22.53 4.87 18.39
N GLU A 32 23.25 4.28 17.43
CA GLU A 32 24.18 3.18 17.71
C GLU A 32 25.28 3.61 18.70
N ALA A 33 25.90 4.77 18.46
CA ALA A 33 26.93 5.31 19.34
C ALA A 33 26.39 5.55 20.77
N ALA A 34 25.15 6.03 20.87
CA ALA A 34 24.49 6.22 22.16
C ALA A 34 24.12 4.89 22.86
N ALA A 35 23.84 3.83 22.10
CA ALA A 35 23.53 2.50 22.63
C ALA A 35 24.76 1.72 23.09
N LYS A 36 25.89 1.84 22.39
CA LYS A 36 27.15 1.13 22.70
C LYS A 36 27.72 1.42 24.09
N ASN A 37 27.43 2.60 24.64
CA ASN A 37 27.95 3.03 25.94
C ASN A 37 27.06 2.63 27.13
N GLU A 38 26.05 1.77 26.90
CA GLU A 38 25.05 1.43 27.90
C GLU A 38 25.03 -0.06 28.23
N ASP A 39 24.65 -0.38 29.47
CA ASP A 39 24.49 -1.74 30.00
C ASP A 39 23.14 -2.40 29.56
N ILE A 40 22.64 -2.00 28.40
CA ILE A 40 21.42 -2.50 27.75
C ILE A 40 21.80 -2.95 26.34
N GLU A 41 21.48 -4.19 26.02
CA GLU A 41 21.61 -4.70 24.67
C GLU A 41 20.48 -4.13 23.81
N VAL A 42 20.79 -3.70 22.59
CA VAL A 42 19.79 -3.16 21.66
C VAL A 42 19.76 -4.04 20.43
N TRP A 43 18.58 -4.58 20.13
CA TRP A 43 18.32 -5.33 18.90
C TRP A 43 17.46 -4.47 17.98
N ASP A 44 18.03 -4.15 16.82
CA ASP A 44 17.30 -3.52 15.74
C ASP A 44 16.77 -4.56 14.75
N SER A 45 16.18 -4.10 13.65
CA SER A 45 15.63 -5.02 12.64
C SER A 45 16.70 -5.98 12.11
N ASP A 46 17.92 -5.52 11.81
CA ASP A 46 18.95 -6.36 11.21
C ASP A 46 19.40 -7.46 12.17
N ARG A 47 19.57 -7.14 13.46
CA ARG A 47 19.90 -8.15 14.47
C ARG A 47 18.75 -9.14 14.66
N LEU A 48 17.50 -8.70 14.65
CA LEU A 48 16.33 -9.58 14.75
C LEU A 48 16.27 -10.58 13.61
N PHE A 49 16.52 -10.14 12.38
CA PHE A 49 16.61 -11.03 11.22
C PHE A 49 17.77 -12.01 11.33
N GLN A 50 18.96 -11.55 11.75
CA GLN A 50 20.12 -12.41 11.93
C GLN A 50 19.84 -13.55 12.92
N GLU A 51 19.24 -13.25 14.07
CA GLU A 51 18.89 -14.25 15.10
C GLU A 51 17.75 -15.18 14.63
N ALA A 52 16.82 -14.66 13.83
CA ALA A 52 15.72 -15.45 13.28
C ALA A 52 16.16 -16.45 12.20
N THR A 53 17.32 -16.27 11.57
CA THR A 53 17.86 -17.16 10.53
C THR A 53 17.93 -18.63 10.97
N ALA A 54 18.17 -18.89 12.27
CA ALA A 54 18.21 -20.24 12.82
C ALA A 54 16.81 -20.90 12.96
N PHE A 55 15.74 -20.14 12.78
CA PHE A 55 14.34 -20.53 13.05
C PHE A 55 13.44 -20.17 11.86
N PRO A 56 13.29 -21.05 10.84
CA PRO A 56 12.62 -20.71 9.58
C PRO A 56 11.19 -20.18 9.71
N SER A 57 10.40 -20.73 10.65
CA SER A 57 9.02 -20.26 10.89
C SER A 57 8.96 -18.89 11.58
N LEU A 58 9.98 -18.54 12.36
CA LEU A 58 10.12 -17.22 12.98
C LEU A 58 10.66 -16.20 11.97
N LEU A 59 11.63 -16.61 11.15
CA LEU A 59 12.15 -15.81 10.05
C LEU A 59 11.01 -15.40 9.11
N LEU A 60 10.18 -16.34 8.67
CA LEU A 60 9.05 -16.06 7.80
C LEU A 60 8.01 -15.12 8.46
N LYS A 61 7.78 -15.27 9.77
CA LYS A 61 6.95 -14.32 10.54
C LYS A 61 7.59 -12.94 10.63
N PHE A 62 8.91 -12.83 10.75
CA PHE A 62 9.62 -11.56 10.74
C PHE A 62 9.64 -10.94 9.34
N GLU A 63 9.86 -11.72 8.29
CA GLU A 63 9.72 -11.27 6.90
C GLU A 63 8.32 -10.73 6.64
N GLN A 64 7.28 -11.39 7.15
CA GLN A 64 5.89 -10.92 7.10
C GLN A 64 5.65 -9.67 7.95
N LEU A 65 6.18 -9.63 9.18
CA LEU A 65 5.93 -8.54 10.14
C LEU A 65 6.71 -7.27 9.82
N PHE A 66 7.94 -7.40 9.33
CA PHE A 66 8.82 -6.29 8.96
C PHE A 66 8.74 -5.96 7.46
N GLU A 67 8.05 -6.80 6.67
CA GLU A 67 7.85 -6.65 5.23
C GLU A 67 9.20 -6.45 4.48
N VAL A 68 10.24 -7.18 4.90
CA VAL A 68 11.57 -7.16 4.29
C VAL A 68 11.56 -8.10 3.09
N SER A 69 11.71 -7.52 1.88
CA SER A 69 11.95 -8.31 0.67
C SER A 69 13.27 -9.07 0.81
N ALA A 70 13.27 -10.35 0.44
CA ALA A 70 14.52 -11.09 0.21
C ALA A 70 15.45 -10.23 -0.68
N PRO A 71 16.74 -10.09 -0.33
CA PRO A 71 17.65 -9.33 -1.17
C PRO A 71 17.71 -9.98 -2.55
N VAL A 72 17.53 -9.17 -3.59
CA VAL A 72 17.88 -9.51 -4.96
C VAL A 72 19.35 -9.90 -4.95
N THR A 73 19.64 -11.20 -5.00
CA THR A 73 21.00 -11.70 -5.14
C THR A 73 21.49 -11.29 -6.53
N ILE A 74 22.31 -10.23 -6.56
CA ILE A 74 23.20 -9.95 -7.68
C ILE A 74 24.24 -11.06 -7.67
N SER A 75 24.12 -12.01 -8.60
CA SER A 75 25.21 -12.91 -8.98
C SER A 75 25.48 -12.69 -10.46
N THR A 76 26.56 -11.98 -10.76
CA THR A 76 27.19 -11.92 -12.08
C THR A 76 28.01 -13.18 -12.32
N GLU A 77 27.75 -13.91 -13.42
CA GLU A 77 28.69 -14.19 -14.54
C GLU A 77 28.36 -15.48 -15.33
N ASN A 78 28.17 -15.28 -16.65
CA ASN A 78 28.58 -16.09 -17.81
C ASN A 78 28.07 -17.54 -18.01
N GLN A 79 27.20 -17.74 -19.03
CA GLN A 79 27.54 -18.40 -20.33
C GLN A 79 26.32 -18.41 -21.31
N PRO A 80 26.51 -18.72 -22.62
CA PRO A 80 26.01 -17.90 -23.75
C PRO A 80 24.69 -18.34 -24.42
N GLN A 81 24.14 -17.37 -25.17
CA GLN A 81 23.11 -17.39 -26.24
C GLN A 81 22.58 -18.76 -26.69
N VAL A 82 21.25 -18.97 -26.65
CA VAL A 82 20.24 -19.11 -27.75
C VAL A 82 18.87 -19.14 -26.99
N GLU A 83 17.79 -18.39 -27.28
CA GLU A 83 16.91 -18.41 -28.44
C GLU A 83 15.95 -17.21 -28.39
N ASN A 84 15.66 -16.65 -29.57
CA ASN A 84 14.55 -15.74 -29.82
C ASN A 84 13.23 -16.33 -29.30
N PHE A 85 12.60 -15.67 -28.33
CA PHE A 85 11.15 -15.78 -28.13
C PHE A 85 10.50 -14.41 -28.35
N GLN A 86 9.41 -14.46 -29.11
CA GLN A 86 8.72 -13.35 -29.73
C GLN A 86 8.18 -12.33 -28.71
N ASN A 87 8.65 -11.09 -28.79
CA ASN A 87 8.07 -9.92 -28.12
C ASN A 87 6.81 -9.42 -28.88
N THR A 88 5.71 -10.17 -28.78
CA THR A 88 4.40 -9.73 -29.32
C THR A 88 3.26 -9.84 -28.31
N SER A 89 3.46 -10.44 -27.13
CA SER A 89 2.37 -10.66 -26.15
C SER A 89 2.15 -9.53 -25.14
N GLU A 90 3.14 -8.67 -24.88
CA GLU A 90 2.99 -7.57 -23.91
C GLU A 90 2.21 -6.37 -24.46
N GLN A 91 2.25 -6.13 -25.78
CA GLN A 91 1.67 -4.93 -26.41
C GLN A 91 0.12 -4.84 -26.42
N ALA A 92 -0.60 -5.85 -25.94
CA ALA A 92 -2.07 -5.87 -25.93
C ALA A 92 -2.69 -6.35 -24.61
N LYS A 93 -1.88 -6.49 -23.54
CA LYS A 93 -2.37 -6.98 -22.25
C LYS A 93 -3.35 -5.99 -21.61
N GLY A 94 -3.03 -4.69 -21.64
CA GLY A 94 -3.91 -3.63 -21.18
C GLY A 94 -5.21 -3.56 -21.97
N GLN A 95 -5.15 -3.69 -23.29
CA GLN A 95 -6.34 -3.77 -24.15
C GLN A 95 -7.25 -4.95 -23.76
N THR A 96 -6.68 -6.13 -23.56
CA THR A 96 -7.45 -7.33 -23.16
C THR A 96 -8.11 -7.17 -21.79
N LEU A 97 -7.37 -6.58 -20.83
CA LEU A 97 -7.90 -6.27 -19.50
C LEU A 97 -9.02 -5.23 -19.57
N SER A 98 -8.86 -4.20 -20.41
CA SER A 98 -9.85 -3.14 -20.65
C SER A 98 -11.16 -3.69 -21.20
N GLU A 99 -11.10 -4.55 -22.23
CA GLU A 99 -12.27 -5.21 -22.80
C GLU A 99 -13.00 -6.09 -21.78
N SER A 100 -12.24 -6.86 -21.00
CA SER A 100 -12.80 -7.68 -19.91
C SER A 100 -13.47 -6.81 -18.84
N PHE A 101 -12.86 -5.67 -18.51
CA PHE A 101 -13.36 -4.76 -17.47
C PHE A 101 -14.65 -4.05 -17.88
N LEU A 102 -14.75 -3.65 -19.15
CA LEU A 102 -15.94 -2.98 -19.72
C LEU A 102 -17.11 -3.95 -19.98
N ALA A 103 -16.84 -5.25 -20.13
CA ALA A 103 -17.89 -6.26 -20.34
C ALA A 103 -18.70 -6.56 -19.08
N ILE A 104 -18.19 -6.23 -17.89
CA ILE A 104 -18.82 -6.54 -16.61
C ILE A 104 -20.01 -5.62 -16.38
N GLN A 105 -21.19 -6.21 -16.21
CA GLN A 105 -22.41 -5.44 -15.95
C GLN A 105 -22.43 -4.89 -14.51
N PRO A 106 -22.75 -3.60 -14.33
CA PRO A 106 -22.96 -3.03 -13.00
C PRO A 106 -24.08 -3.75 -12.25
N GLY A 107 -23.83 -4.04 -10.98
CA GLY A 107 -24.79 -4.72 -10.11
C GLY A 107 -24.17 -5.83 -9.27
N ARG A 108 -24.98 -6.35 -8.36
CA ARG A 108 -24.54 -7.35 -7.37
C ARG A 108 -24.10 -8.66 -8.02
N GLU A 109 -24.75 -9.08 -9.11
CA GLU A 109 -24.46 -10.35 -9.78
C GLU A 109 -23.03 -10.39 -10.34
N GLY A 110 -22.54 -9.27 -10.91
CA GLY A 110 -21.18 -9.16 -11.44
C GLY A 110 -20.12 -8.72 -10.42
N SER A 111 -20.47 -8.54 -9.14
CA SER A 111 -19.57 -7.90 -8.16
C SER A 111 -18.28 -8.65 -7.91
N ARG A 112 -18.28 -9.99 -7.98
CA ARG A 112 -17.09 -10.81 -7.76
C ARG A 112 -16.13 -10.74 -8.95
N ASP A 113 -16.67 -10.79 -10.16
CA ASP A 113 -15.90 -10.64 -11.38
C ASP A 113 -15.31 -9.23 -11.47
N PHE A 114 -16.08 -8.22 -11.04
CA PHE A 114 -15.62 -6.84 -10.93
C PHE A 114 -14.44 -6.68 -9.98
N GLU A 115 -14.51 -7.26 -8.78
CA GLU A 115 -13.39 -7.26 -7.81
C GLU A 115 -12.13 -7.90 -8.41
N GLY A 116 -12.26 -9.08 -9.01
CA GLY A 116 -11.14 -9.76 -9.68
C GLY A 116 -10.54 -8.94 -10.82
N ALA A 117 -11.38 -8.32 -11.63
CA ALA A 117 -10.92 -7.48 -12.74
C ALA A 117 -10.24 -6.18 -12.26
N CYS A 118 -10.74 -5.56 -11.19
CA CYS A 118 -10.06 -4.43 -10.54
C CYS A 118 -8.65 -4.82 -10.06
N ILE A 119 -8.52 -5.96 -9.37
CA ILE A 119 -7.22 -6.44 -8.86
C ILE A 119 -6.25 -6.70 -10.02
N ASN A 120 -6.70 -7.35 -11.09
CA ASN A 120 -5.86 -7.62 -12.26
C ASN A 120 -5.45 -6.33 -12.97
N ALA A 121 -6.36 -5.37 -13.10
CA ALA A 121 -6.05 -4.06 -13.66
C ALA A 121 -5.02 -3.32 -12.80
N LEU A 122 -5.20 -3.27 -11.49
CA LEU A 122 -4.27 -2.61 -10.57
C LEU A 122 -2.89 -3.27 -10.56
N LYS A 123 -2.82 -4.62 -10.58
CA LYS A 123 -1.56 -5.35 -10.74
C LYS A 123 -0.88 -4.94 -12.04
N TYR A 124 -1.60 -4.93 -13.16
CA TYR A 124 -1.01 -4.51 -14.43
C TYR A 124 -0.53 -3.06 -14.39
N LEU A 125 -1.31 -2.14 -13.82
CA LEU A 125 -0.96 -0.72 -13.79
C LEU A 125 0.22 -0.41 -12.84
N PHE A 126 0.23 -1.03 -11.65
CA PHE A 126 1.04 -0.58 -10.52
C PHE A 126 1.87 -1.70 -9.84
N GLU A 127 2.11 -2.85 -10.47
CA GLU A 127 2.97 -3.93 -9.93
C GLU A 127 4.36 -3.49 -9.48
N LYS A 128 4.90 -2.45 -10.11
CA LYS A 128 6.20 -1.87 -9.74
C LYS A 128 6.08 -0.94 -8.55
N ASP A 129 4.92 -0.37 -8.30
CA ASP A 129 4.69 0.69 -7.32
C ASP A 129 4.02 0.21 -6.02
N LEU A 130 3.29 -0.89 -6.12
CA LEU A 130 2.50 -1.48 -5.03
C LEU A 130 2.93 -2.92 -4.78
N HIS A 131 3.00 -3.29 -3.51
CA HIS A 131 3.39 -4.62 -3.07
C HIS A 131 2.42 -5.17 -2.03
N GLY A 132 2.46 -6.48 -1.78
CA GLY A 132 1.61 -7.12 -0.78
C GLY A 132 0.14 -6.95 -1.13
N TRP A 133 -0.31 -7.59 -2.20
CA TRP A 133 -1.68 -7.57 -2.73
C TRP A 133 -2.63 -8.34 -1.81
N HIS A 134 -2.87 -7.81 -0.60
CA HIS A 134 -3.64 -8.50 0.43
C HIS A 134 -5.14 -8.34 0.15
N GLU A 135 -5.69 -9.35 -0.52
CA GLU A 135 -7.12 -9.45 -0.82
C GLU A 135 -7.90 -9.78 0.46
N GLN A 136 -9.10 -9.23 0.60
CA GLN A 136 -10.09 -9.66 1.58
C GLN A 136 -9.64 -9.57 3.05
N CYS A 137 -8.86 -8.53 3.39
CA CYS A 137 -8.41 -8.29 4.76
C CYS A 137 -9.54 -7.85 5.69
N GLU A 138 -9.77 -8.62 6.75
CA GLU A 138 -10.66 -8.24 7.84
C GLU A 138 -10.02 -7.17 8.74
N THR A 139 -10.85 -6.28 9.28
CA THR A 139 -10.47 -5.36 10.35
C THR A 139 -10.34 -6.10 11.69
N GLU A 140 -9.61 -5.53 12.66
CA GLU A 140 -9.38 -6.18 13.97
C GLU A 140 -10.67 -6.50 14.74
N ASP A 141 -11.75 -5.78 14.46
CA ASP A 141 -13.09 -6.00 15.04
C ASP A 141 -13.93 -7.02 14.27
N GLY A 142 -13.42 -7.59 13.17
CA GLY A 142 -14.11 -8.56 12.31
C GLY A 142 -15.37 -8.04 11.63
N LEU A 143 -15.65 -6.74 11.75
CA LEU A 143 -16.91 -6.14 11.31
C LEU A 143 -16.89 -5.76 9.83
N HIS A 144 -15.70 -5.56 9.27
CA HIS A 144 -15.51 -5.01 7.94
C HIS A 144 -14.42 -5.76 7.16
N ARG A 145 -14.71 -6.01 5.89
CA ARG A 145 -13.81 -6.67 4.95
C ARG A 145 -13.35 -5.66 3.91
N ARG A 146 -12.05 -5.40 3.88
CA ARG A 146 -11.42 -4.56 2.84
C ARG A 146 -11.16 -5.43 1.62
N ASP A 147 -11.46 -4.93 0.43
CA ASP A 147 -11.32 -5.73 -0.78
C ASP A 147 -9.84 -5.96 -1.11
N LEU A 148 -9.02 -4.90 -1.04
CA LEU A 148 -7.58 -5.00 -1.27
C LEU A 148 -6.80 -3.96 -0.47
N VAL A 149 -5.69 -4.36 0.14
CA VAL A 149 -4.72 -3.45 0.76
C VAL A 149 -3.35 -3.70 0.15
N CYS A 150 -2.65 -2.62 -0.22
CA CYS A 150 -1.30 -2.71 -0.78
C CYS A 150 -0.34 -1.81 0.00
N ARG A 151 0.90 -2.27 0.19
CA ARG A 151 2.03 -1.44 0.64
C ARG A 151 2.53 -0.59 -0.52
N ILE A 152 2.83 0.67 -0.24
CA ILE A 152 3.33 1.63 -1.22
C ILE A 152 4.86 1.57 -1.30
N LEU A 153 5.41 1.49 -2.51
CA LEU A 153 6.83 1.62 -2.80
C LEU A 153 7.15 3.03 -3.33
N PRO A 154 8.34 3.60 -3.05
CA PRO A 154 8.66 4.98 -3.42
C PRO A 154 9.13 5.14 -4.88
N ASN A 155 8.52 4.40 -5.82
CA ASN A 155 9.03 4.27 -7.18
C ASN A 155 8.59 5.39 -8.12
N SER A 156 7.38 5.95 -7.94
CA SER A 156 6.92 7.13 -8.67
C SER A 156 6.68 8.34 -7.76
N GLU A 157 6.48 9.51 -8.36
CA GLU A 157 6.28 10.77 -7.63
C GLU A 157 5.01 10.74 -6.77
N VAL A 158 3.89 10.26 -7.30
CA VAL A 158 2.63 10.17 -6.56
C VAL A 158 2.75 9.27 -5.33
N TRP A 159 3.44 8.14 -5.45
CA TRP A 159 3.63 7.22 -4.33
C TRP A 159 4.60 7.77 -3.28
N ARG A 160 5.64 8.51 -3.71
CA ARG A 160 6.50 9.25 -2.78
C ARG A 160 5.73 10.31 -2.01
N LEU A 161 4.92 11.12 -2.69
CA LEU A 161 4.03 12.11 -2.07
C LEU A 161 3.10 11.45 -1.05
N ILE A 162 2.48 10.32 -1.39
CA ILE A 162 1.61 9.60 -0.44
C ILE A 162 2.42 9.09 0.78
N LEU A 163 3.64 8.59 0.57
CA LEU A 163 4.51 8.08 1.63
C LEU A 163 5.06 9.17 2.57
N SER A 164 5.41 10.34 2.03
CA SER A 164 5.99 11.44 2.80
C SER A 164 4.91 12.39 3.32
N ASP A 165 4.15 12.98 2.41
CA ASP A 165 3.35 14.19 2.68
C ASP A 165 2.01 13.81 3.31
N LEU A 166 1.41 12.72 2.84
CA LEU A 166 0.23 12.15 3.48
C LEU A 166 0.59 11.21 4.63
N SER A 167 1.85 10.76 4.73
CA SER A 167 2.33 9.79 5.72
C SER A 167 1.51 8.48 5.72
N SER A 168 1.17 7.97 4.55
CA SER A 168 0.51 6.67 4.39
C SER A 168 1.50 5.63 3.86
N ARG A 169 1.64 4.51 4.56
CA ARG A 169 2.46 3.37 4.11
C ARG A 169 1.69 2.38 3.25
N TYR A 170 0.36 2.40 3.38
CA TYR A 170 -0.52 1.54 2.61
C TYR A 170 -1.61 2.37 1.92
N VAL A 171 -2.11 1.83 0.82
CA VAL A 171 -3.33 2.28 0.16
C VAL A 171 -4.39 1.17 0.29
N VAL A 172 -5.60 1.58 0.63
CA VAL A 172 -6.77 0.69 0.67
C VAL A 172 -7.55 0.86 -0.62
N PHE A 173 -7.87 -0.24 -1.29
CA PHE A 173 -8.77 -0.24 -2.43
C PHE A 173 -10.12 -0.82 -2.02
N GLU A 174 -11.19 -0.22 -2.55
CA GLU A 174 -12.55 -0.69 -2.37
C GLU A 174 -13.26 -0.70 -3.72
N PHE A 175 -13.97 -1.78 -4.01
CA PHE A 175 -14.58 -2.02 -5.32
C PHE A 175 -16.10 -1.99 -5.18
N LYS A 176 -16.74 -1.04 -5.87
CA LYS A 176 -18.19 -0.83 -5.82
C LYS A 176 -18.81 -1.01 -7.19
N ASN A 177 -19.24 -2.23 -7.50
CA ASN A 177 -19.93 -2.54 -8.77
C ASN A 177 -21.42 -2.11 -8.74
N TYR A 178 -21.69 -0.82 -8.55
CA TYR A 178 -23.05 -0.30 -8.46
C TYR A 178 -23.50 0.26 -9.81
N GLY A 179 -24.78 0.06 -10.15
CA GLY A 179 -25.42 0.66 -11.34
C GLY A 179 -25.74 2.16 -11.19
N ALA A 180 -25.47 2.73 -10.02
CA ALA A 180 -25.56 4.17 -9.76
C ALA A 180 -24.25 4.66 -9.12
N ALA A 181 -24.03 5.97 -9.15
CA ALA A 181 -22.89 6.59 -8.48
C ALA A 181 -22.90 6.31 -6.97
N ILE A 182 -21.72 6.10 -6.38
CA ILE A 182 -21.60 5.87 -4.94
C ILE A 182 -21.99 7.15 -4.16
N THR A 183 -22.69 6.96 -3.07
CA THR A 183 -23.26 8.03 -2.24
C THR A 183 -22.35 8.33 -1.04
N GLN A 184 -22.79 9.24 -0.18
CA GLN A 184 -22.05 9.61 1.02
C GLN A 184 -21.88 8.45 1.99
N SER A 185 -22.85 7.53 2.09
CA SER A 185 -22.77 6.39 3.02
C SER A 185 -21.59 5.48 2.70
N GLU A 186 -21.33 5.25 1.42
CA GLU A 186 -20.20 4.44 0.98
C GLU A 186 -18.87 5.13 1.34
N ILE A 187 -18.74 6.43 1.06
CA ILE A 187 -17.53 7.19 1.40
C ILE A 187 -17.26 7.18 2.91
N ILE A 188 -18.27 7.45 3.74
CA ILE A 188 -18.13 7.46 5.21
C ILE A 188 -17.71 6.08 5.71
N THR A 189 -18.24 5.03 5.10
CA THR A 189 -17.90 3.65 5.42
C THR A 189 -16.43 3.38 5.10
N THR A 190 -15.96 3.73 3.91
CA THR A 190 -14.54 3.66 3.53
C THR A 190 -13.65 4.46 4.47
N GLU A 191 -14.05 5.68 4.81
CA GLU A 191 -13.28 6.59 5.67
C GLU A 191 -13.04 6.02 7.07
N LYS A 192 -14.03 5.30 7.63
CA LYS A 192 -13.90 4.63 8.94
C LYS A 192 -12.81 3.55 8.94
N TYR A 193 -12.50 2.96 7.79
CA TYR A 193 -11.46 1.92 7.67
C TYR A 193 -10.05 2.48 7.63
N LEU A 194 -9.92 3.74 7.21
CA LEU A 194 -8.66 4.46 7.21
C LEU A 194 -8.25 4.71 8.65
N TYR A 195 -7.05 4.25 8.98
CA TYR A 195 -6.48 4.34 10.31
C TYR A 195 -5.16 5.12 10.25
N PRO A 196 -5.21 6.45 10.48
CA PRO A 196 -4.04 7.31 10.42
C PRO A 196 -2.88 6.84 11.31
N SER A 197 -3.16 6.39 12.53
CA SER A 197 -2.13 5.91 13.47
C SER A 197 -1.46 4.62 13.00
N ALA A 198 -2.11 3.83 12.14
CA ALA A 198 -1.54 2.65 11.50
C ALA A 198 -1.00 2.94 10.09
N LEU A 199 -0.78 4.22 9.74
CA LEU A 199 -0.24 4.66 8.46
C LEU A 199 -1.11 4.23 7.26
N ARG A 200 -2.43 4.18 7.46
CA ARG A 200 -3.44 3.89 6.43
C ARG A 200 -4.36 5.09 6.26
N LYS A 201 -3.89 6.11 5.56
CA LYS A 201 -4.62 7.38 5.35
C LYS A 201 -5.19 7.54 3.95
N VAL A 202 -4.85 6.66 3.02
CA VAL A 202 -5.26 6.76 1.61
C VAL A 202 -6.17 5.59 1.24
N ALA A 203 -7.31 5.90 0.63
CA ALA A 203 -8.16 4.95 -0.07
C ALA A 203 -8.38 5.35 -1.53
N ILE A 204 -8.57 4.36 -2.39
CA ILE A 204 -9.02 4.53 -3.77
C ILE A 204 -10.25 3.64 -3.99
N ILE A 205 -11.39 4.26 -4.29
CA ILE A 205 -12.64 3.55 -4.55
C ILE A 205 -12.84 3.45 -6.06
N ILE A 206 -12.98 2.23 -6.57
CA ILE A 206 -13.24 1.99 -8.00
C ILE A 206 -14.70 1.62 -8.19
N SER A 207 -15.39 2.30 -9.12
CA SER A 207 -16.81 2.05 -9.41
C SER A 207 -17.15 2.34 -10.87
N PRO A 208 -18.22 1.77 -11.45
CA PRO A 208 -18.63 2.08 -12.82
C PRO A 208 -18.95 3.57 -13.06
N HIS A 209 -19.60 4.23 -12.09
CA HIS A 209 -20.19 5.56 -12.27
C HIS A 209 -19.63 6.65 -11.35
N GLY A 210 -18.51 6.38 -10.66
CA GLY A 210 -17.88 7.35 -9.77
C GLY A 210 -18.77 7.66 -8.56
N CYS A 211 -18.66 8.88 -8.03
CA CYS A 211 -19.39 9.31 -6.84
C CYS A 211 -20.33 10.50 -7.09
N SER A 212 -21.33 10.64 -6.22
CA SER A 212 -22.25 11.78 -6.27
C SER A 212 -21.54 13.10 -5.92
N GLN A 213 -22.06 14.24 -6.41
CA GLN A 213 -21.55 15.57 -6.04
C GLN A 213 -21.56 15.82 -4.53
N SER A 214 -22.52 15.22 -3.81
CA SER A 214 -22.58 15.32 -2.37
C SER A 214 -21.49 14.49 -1.66
N SER A 215 -21.06 13.39 -2.28
CA SER A 215 -19.96 12.54 -1.83
C SER A 215 -18.62 13.28 -1.91
N ILE A 216 -18.41 14.12 -2.93
CA ILE A 216 -17.19 14.93 -3.08
C ILE A 216 -16.97 15.82 -1.84
N ARG A 217 -18.04 16.42 -1.30
CA ARG A 217 -17.94 17.24 -0.08
C ARG A 217 -17.50 16.43 1.14
N VAL A 218 -17.98 15.19 1.26
CA VAL A 218 -17.58 14.27 2.34
C VAL A 218 -16.11 13.87 2.19
N ILE A 219 -15.67 13.53 0.97
CA ILE A 219 -14.26 13.23 0.68
C ILE A 219 -13.36 14.41 1.06
N GLN A 220 -13.72 15.62 0.64
CA GLN A 220 -12.95 16.82 0.99
C GLN A 220 -12.96 17.09 2.51
N GLY A 221 -14.09 16.83 3.18
CA GLY A 221 -14.21 16.91 4.64
C GLY A 221 -13.25 15.95 5.35
N ALA A 222 -13.21 14.68 4.92
CA ALA A 222 -12.29 13.66 5.46
C ALA A 222 -10.82 14.09 5.35
N MET A 223 -10.44 14.74 4.25
CA MET A 223 -9.08 15.29 4.11
C MET A 223 -8.84 16.49 5.05
N ARG A 224 -9.77 17.46 5.10
CA ARG A 224 -9.62 18.66 5.95
C ARG A 224 -9.57 18.33 7.44
N GLU A 225 -10.44 17.44 7.89
CA GLU A 225 -10.64 17.16 9.32
C GLU A 225 -9.68 16.10 9.83
N HIS A 226 -9.39 15.08 9.02
CA HIS A 226 -8.66 13.88 9.45
C HIS A 226 -7.37 13.62 8.68
N GLY A 227 -7.06 14.41 7.64
CA GLY A 227 -5.91 14.16 6.77
C GLY A 227 -6.02 12.82 6.03
N LYS A 228 -7.24 12.37 5.74
CA LYS A 228 -7.53 11.14 5.01
C LYS A 228 -7.83 11.47 3.55
N LEU A 229 -7.02 10.95 2.64
CA LEU A 229 -7.25 11.08 1.21
C LEU A 229 -8.12 9.92 0.73
N ILE A 230 -9.22 10.23 0.06
CA ILE A 230 -10.04 9.25 -0.64
C ILE A 230 -10.15 9.71 -2.09
N LEU A 231 -9.68 8.88 -3.02
CA LEU A 231 -9.87 9.12 -4.45
C LEU A 231 -10.97 8.18 -4.98
N THR A 232 -11.64 8.61 -6.04
CA THR A 232 -12.60 7.76 -6.75
C THR A 232 -12.17 7.65 -8.21
N LEU A 233 -12.08 6.43 -8.73
CA LEU A 233 -11.79 6.16 -10.13
C LEU A 233 -12.96 5.41 -10.76
N THR A 234 -13.32 5.80 -11.97
CA THR A 234 -14.33 5.13 -12.77
C THR A 234 -13.74 3.95 -13.53
N VAL A 235 -14.61 3.03 -13.94
CA VAL A 235 -14.23 1.94 -14.87
C VAL A 235 -13.63 2.50 -16.15
N LYS A 236 -14.18 3.59 -16.67
CA LYS A 236 -13.67 4.27 -17.86
C LYS A 236 -12.23 4.76 -17.64
N GLU A 237 -11.96 5.44 -16.53
CA GLU A 237 -10.61 5.94 -16.25
C GLU A 237 -9.59 4.81 -16.12
N ILE A 238 -9.91 3.72 -15.42
CA ILE A 238 -9.03 2.55 -15.34
C ILE A 238 -8.82 1.93 -16.72
N SER A 239 -9.87 1.80 -17.53
CA SER A 239 -9.80 1.31 -18.91
C SER A 239 -8.87 2.16 -19.78
N ASP A 240 -8.99 3.48 -19.71
CA ASP A 240 -8.12 4.42 -20.42
C ASP A 240 -6.65 4.26 -19.97
N LEU A 241 -6.39 4.05 -18.67
CA LEU A 241 -5.04 3.81 -18.15
C LEU A 241 -4.45 2.48 -18.62
N LEU A 242 -5.26 1.42 -18.70
CA LEU A 242 -4.82 0.11 -19.17
C LEU A 242 -4.35 0.18 -20.62
N VAL A 243 -5.17 0.78 -21.49
CA VAL A 243 -4.83 0.98 -22.91
C VAL A 243 -3.64 1.94 -23.05
N GLY A 244 -3.64 3.03 -22.28
CA GLY A 244 -2.54 3.98 -22.25
C GLY A 244 -1.20 3.33 -21.89
N LYS A 245 -1.19 2.41 -20.93
CA LYS A 245 0.04 1.69 -20.52
C LYS A 245 0.61 0.83 -21.65
N ASP A 246 -0.23 0.16 -22.44
CA ASP A 246 0.21 -0.60 -23.64
C ASP A 246 0.88 0.34 -24.66
N CYS A 247 0.41 1.58 -24.76
CA CYS A 247 0.99 2.62 -25.62
C CYS A 247 2.20 3.35 -25.02
N GLY A 248 2.68 2.95 -23.83
CA GLY A 248 3.85 3.53 -23.16
C GLY A 248 3.55 4.73 -22.26
N THR A 249 2.28 5.03 -21.98
CA THR A 249 1.89 6.09 -21.05
C THR A 249 2.10 5.61 -19.61
N ASP A 250 2.61 6.48 -18.73
CA ASP A 250 2.78 6.15 -17.31
C ASP A 250 1.48 6.42 -16.51
N PRO A 251 0.81 5.38 -15.95
CA PRO A 251 -0.41 5.59 -15.17
C PRO A 251 -0.17 6.40 -13.88
N ASN A 252 1.07 6.49 -13.41
CA ASN A 252 1.42 7.29 -12.23
C ASN A 252 1.20 8.79 -12.46
N THR A 253 1.40 9.29 -13.68
CA THR A 253 1.17 10.69 -14.03
C THR A 253 -0.29 11.08 -13.83
N TYR A 254 -1.22 10.24 -14.31
CA TYR A 254 -2.65 10.47 -14.13
C TYR A 254 -3.04 10.49 -12.65
N LEU A 255 -2.55 9.51 -11.88
CA LEU A 255 -2.85 9.46 -10.45
C LEU A 255 -2.26 10.66 -9.71
N PHE A 256 -1.07 11.13 -10.10
CA PHE A 256 -0.46 12.35 -9.56
C PHE A 256 -1.35 13.57 -9.82
N GLU A 257 -1.79 13.77 -11.06
CA GLU A 257 -2.68 14.88 -11.42
C GLU A 257 -4.01 14.82 -10.65
N GLN A 258 -4.57 13.63 -10.42
CA GLN A 258 -5.79 13.49 -9.61
C GLN A 258 -5.56 13.89 -8.15
N VAL A 259 -4.43 13.50 -7.57
CA VAL A 259 -4.05 13.92 -6.21
C VAL A 259 -3.83 15.44 -6.17
N ASP A 260 -3.07 16.00 -7.11
CA ASP A 260 -2.72 17.42 -7.13
C ASP A 260 -3.96 18.31 -7.33
N ASN A 261 -4.82 17.98 -8.30
CA ASN A 261 -6.08 18.66 -8.53
C ASN A 261 -7.01 18.57 -7.31
N PHE A 262 -7.04 17.42 -6.64
CA PHE A 262 -7.81 17.26 -5.41
C PHE A 262 -7.29 18.22 -4.32
N LEU A 263 -5.98 18.23 -4.07
CA LEU A 263 -5.36 19.07 -3.04
C LEU A 263 -5.50 20.56 -3.35
N MET A 264 -5.30 20.98 -4.60
CA MET A 264 -5.52 22.37 -5.04
C MET A 264 -7.00 22.78 -4.91
N GLY A 265 -7.93 21.84 -5.14
CA GLY A 265 -9.36 22.04 -5.01
C GLY A 265 -9.88 22.14 -3.58
N LEU A 266 -9.04 21.90 -2.56
CA LEU A 266 -9.42 22.06 -1.16
C LEU A 266 -9.52 23.53 -0.80
N GLY A 267 -10.74 24.07 -0.85
CA GLY A 267 -11.07 25.36 -0.23
C GLY A 267 -10.89 25.33 1.29
N ARG A 268 -10.61 26.51 1.86
CA ARG A 268 -10.60 26.75 3.31
C ARG A 268 -11.96 26.51 3.95
#